data_AF-A0AAU8TKG8-F1
#
_entry.id   AF-A0AAU8TKG8-F1
#
_cell.length_a   1.000
_cell.length_b   1.000
_cell.length_c   1.000
_cell.angle_alpha   90.00
_cell.angle_beta   90.00
_cell.angle_gamma   90.00
#
_symmetry.space_group_name_H-M   'P 1'
#
loop_
_entity.id
_entity.type
_entity.pdbx_description
1 polymer ?
#
loop_
_entity_poly.entity_id
_entity_poly.type
_entity_poly.pdbx_seq_one_letter_code
_entity_poly.pdbx_strand_id
1 'polypeptide(L)' 'MSLIQSARLNGHDPYAYLKDNLMRLPTQRASEIDQLLPHKWQPV' A
#
# COMPACT_ATOMS: atom_id res chain seq x y z
N MET A 1 -7.97 12.73 1.10
CA MET A 1 -6.94 12.28 0.15
C MET A 1 -7.12 10.78 -0.08
N SER A 2 -7.15 10.29 -1.32
CA SER A 2 -7.36 8.84 -1.59
C SER A 2 -6.06 8.03 -1.58
N LEU A 3 -6.14 6.72 -1.36
CA LEU A 3 -4.99 5.81 -1.46
C LEU A 3 -4.33 5.85 -2.84
N ILE A 4 -5.13 5.97 -3.90
CA ILE A 4 -4.65 6.10 -5.28
C ILE A 4 -3.82 7.37 -5.45
N GLN A 5 -4.31 8.51 -4.95
CA GLN A 5 -3.58 9.77 -5.00
C GLN A 5 -2.29 9.69 -4.19
N SER A 6 -2.35 9.09 -3.00
CA SER A 6 -1.19 8.91 -2.14
C SER A 6 -0.12 8.00 -2.78
N ALA A 7 -0.52 6.92 -3.46
CA ALA A 7 0.40 6.07 -4.22
C ALA A 7 1.13 6.84 -5.32
N ARG A 8 0.39 7.63 -6.13
CA ARG A 8 1.00 8.48 -7.18
C ARG A 8 1.97 9.51 -6.61
N LEU A 9 1.61 10.16 -5.50
CA LEU A 9 2.48 11.14 -4.83
C LEU A 9 3.78 10.52 -4.30
N ASN A 10 3.76 9.23 -3.98
CA ASN A 10 4.95 8.48 -3.55
C ASN A 10 5.67 7.78 -4.72
N GLY A 11 5.31 8.07 -5.97
CA GLY A 11 5.97 7.52 -7.16
C GLY A 11 5.59 6.08 -7.50
N HIS A 12 4.55 5.54 -6.86
CA HIS A 12 4.13 4.15 -7.06
C HIS A 12 3.10 4.03 -8.18
N ASP A 13 3.16 2.90 -8.90
CA ASP A 13 2.06 2.51 -9.77
C ASP A 13 0.80 2.22 -8.91
N PRO A 14 -0.33 2.92 -9.14
CA PRO A 14 -1.50 2.78 -8.28
C PRO A 14 -2.12 1.39 -8.31
N TYR A 15 -2.03 0.70 -9.45
CA TYR A 15 -2.61 -0.63 -9.61
C TYR A 15 -1.76 -1.67 -8.87
N ALA A 16 -0.44 -1.63 -9.01
CA ALA A 16 0.48 -2.49 -8.28
C ALA A 16 0.35 -2.30 -6.77
N TYR A 17 0.30 -1.05 -6.30
CA TYR A 17 0.10 -0.72 -4.89
C TYR A 17 -1.21 -1.32 -4.35
N LEU A 18 -2.33 -1.07 -5.02
CA LEU A 18 -3.64 -1.57 -4.58
C LEU A 18 -3.71 -3.09 -4.62
N LYS A 19 -3.21 -3.72 -5.69
CA LYS A 19 -3.20 -5.18 -5.83
C LYS A 19 -2.42 -5.82 -4.68
N ASP A 20 -1.22 -5.33 -4.41
CA ASP A 20 -0.37 -5.86 -3.34
C ASP A 20 -0.97 -5.62 -1.96
N ASN A 21 -1.53 -4.43 -1.71
CA ASN A 21 -2.23 -4.13 -0.46
C ASN A 21 -3.40 -5.09 -0.23
N LEU A 22 -4.24 -5.32 -1.24
CA LEU A 22 -5.39 -6.23 -1.13
C LEU A 22 -4.96 -7.70 -0.93
N MET A 23 -3.82 -8.11 -1.48
CA MET A 23 -3.26 -9.45 -1.26
C MET A 23 -2.70 -9.62 0.16
N ARG A 24 -2.08 -8.58 0.74
CA ARG A 24 -1.48 -8.63 2.08
C ARG A 24 -2.47 -8.39 3.21
N LEU A 25 -3.54 -7.60 2.98
CA LEU A 25 -4.49 -7.19 4.01
C LEU A 25 -5.04 -8.35 4.86
N PRO A 26 -5.41 -9.53 4.30
CA PRO A 26 -5.94 -10.65 5.09
C PRO A 26 -4.91 -11.27 6.04
N THR A 27 -3.62 -11.13 5.74
CA THR A 27 -2.51 -11.73 6.50
C THR A 27 -1.74 -10.72 7.34
N GLN A 28 -1.94 -9.41 7.10
CA GLN A 28 -1.24 -8.34 7.79
C GLN A 28 -1.73 -8.23 9.24
N ARG A 29 -0.81 -8.17 10.20
CA ARG A 29 -1.16 -7.85 11.59
C ARG A 29 -1.65 -6.41 11.69
N ALA A 30 -2.73 -6.18 12.42
CA ALA A 30 -3.30 -4.83 12.59
C ALA A 30 -2.27 -3.82 13.16
N SER A 31 -1.36 -4.28 14.03
CA SER A 31 -0.27 -3.48 14.58
C SER A 31 0.78 -3.03 13.56
N GLU A 32 0.79 -3.62 12.36
CA GLU A 32 1.78 -3.37 11.30
C GLU A 32 1.11 -2.85 10.01
N ILE A 33 -0.15 -2.41 10.09
CA ILE A 33 -0.89 -1.92 8.92
C ILE A 33 -0.23 -0.67 8.31
N ASP A 34 0.60 0.04 9.08
CA ASP A 34 1.36 1.20 8.63
C ASP A 34 2.41 0.84 7.57
N GLN A 35 2.89 -0.40 7.52
CA GLN A 35 3.81 -0.90 6.48
C GLN A 35 3.16 -0.93 5.09
N LEU A 36 1.83 -0.96 5.03
CA LEU A 36 1.07 -0.89 3.78
C LEU A 36 0.91 0.54 3.27
N LEU A 37 1.27 1.57 4.05
CA LEU A 37 1.12 2.96 3.62
C LEU A 37 2.09 3.30 2.47
N PRO A 38 1.72 4.17 1.53
CA PRO A 38 2.51 4.41 0.31
C PRO A 38 3.96 4.85 0.54
N HIS A 39 4.26 5.57 1.63
CA HIS A 39 5.62 6.01 1.96
C HIS A 39 6.49 4.93 2.63
N LYS A 40 5.88 3.83 3.11
CA LYS A 40 6.58 2.67 3.68
C LYS A 40 6.45 1.41 2.82
N TRP A 41 5.62 1.47 1.78
CA TRP A 41 5.31 0.35 0.92
C TRP A 41 6.57 -0.14 0.20
N GLN A 42 6.83 -1.44 0.33
CA GLN A 42 7.87 -2.15 -0.40
C GLN A 42 7.19 -3.23 -1.23
N PRO A 43 7.25 -3.18 -2.58
CA PRO A 43 6.64 -4.21 -3.42
C PRO A 43 7.26 -5.58 -3.16
N VAL A 44 6.45 -6.65 -3.19
CA VAL A 44 6.95 -8.06 -3.23
C VAL A 44 7.34 -8.40 -4.65
#